data_AF-A0A3C0T619-F1
#
_entry.id   AF-A0A3C0T619-F1
#
_cell.length_a   1.000
_cell.length_b   1.000
_cell.length_c   1.000
_cell.angle_alpha   90.00
_cell.angle_beta   90.00
_cell.angle_gamma   90.00
#
_symmetry.space_group_name_H-M   'P 1'
#
loop_
_entity.id
_entity.type
_entity.pdbx_description
1 polymer ?
#
loop_
_entity_poly.entity_id
_entity_poly.type
_entity_poly.pdbx_seq_one_letter_code
_entity_poly.pdbx_strand_id
1 'polypeptide(L)'
;MIKKLRAMGVLRNLLHLSAVLFTVLMPLALGSGYTDNWDLFFTGVVPATSPIILIVILLDMMMCRIWKSDASREQVAQLNFAIRVHLIVGVLLTASFLAVFLPVLLP
;
A
#
# COMPACT_ATOMS: atom_id res chain seq x y z
N MET A 1 3.25 -15.73 -13.44
CA MET A 1 3.26 -14.58 -12.51
C MET A 1 3.81 -13.31 -13.15
N ILE A 2 5.02 -13.35 -13.73
CA ILE A 2 5.69 -12.18 -14.35
C ILE A 2 4.87 -11.54 -15.49
N LYS A 3 4.21 -12.33 -16.35
CA LYS A 3 3.30 -11.80 -17.39
C LYS A 3 2.10 -11.03 -16.81
N LYS A 4 1.59 -11.44 -15.64
CA LYS A 4 0.47 -10.75 -14.95
C LYS A 4 0.92 -9.45 -14.30
N LEU A 5 2.12 -9.42 -13.70
CA LEU A 5 2.74 -8.21 -13.18
C LEU A 5 3.00 -7.19 -14.30
N ARG A 6 3.56 -7.62 -15.43
CA ARG A 6 3.78 -6.73 -16.58
C ARG A 6 2.48 -6.14 -17.14
N ALA A 7 1.39 -6.92 -17.12
CA ALA A 7 0.07 -6.49 -17.59
C ALA A 7 -0.62 -5.47 -16.66
N MET A 8 -0.27 -5.42 -15.37
CA MET A 8 -0.86 -4.45 -14.43
C MET A 8 -0.39 -3.01 -14.67
N GLY A 9 0.72 -2.82 -15.39
CA GLY A 9 1.36 -1.53 -15.59
C GLY A 9 2.45 -1.26 -14.54
N VAL A 10 3.49 -0.55 -14.96
CA VAL A 10 4.67 -0.26 -14.13
C VAL A 10 4.28 0.52 -12.86
N LEU A 11 3.40 1.51 -13.01
CA LEU A 11 2.98 2.38 -11.91
C LEU A 11 2.29 1.61 -10.77
N ARG A 12 1.41 0.65 -11.11
CA ARG A 12 0.71 -0.17 -10.10
C ARG A 12 1.67 -1.05 -9.32
N ASN A 13 2.61 -1.68 -10.02
CA ASN A 13 3.62 -2.51 -9.36
C ASN A 13 4.53 -1.68 -8.44
N LEU A 14 4.90 -0.46 -8.84
CA LEU A 14 5.66 0.45 -7.98
C LEU A 14 4.87 0.84 -6.73
N LEU A 15 3.56 1.06 -6.86
CA LEU A 15 2.67 1.33 -5.72
C LEU A 15 2.54 0.11 -4.79
N HIS A 16 2.44 -1.10 -5.32
CA HIS A 16 2.43 -2.31 -4.50
C HIS A 16 3.79 -2.52 -3.81
N LEU A 17 4.89 -2.26 -4.51
CA LEU A 17 6.23 -2.36 -3.95
C LEU A 17 6.45 -1.36 -2.82
N SER A 18 6.04 -0.10 -3.00
CA SER A 18 6.17 0.92 -1.94
C SER A 18 5.33 0.58 -0.72
N ALA A 19 4.11 0.10 -0.91
CA ALA A 19 3.24 -0.32 0.19
C ALA A 19 3.79 -1.54 0.94
N VAL A 20 4.33 -2.54 0.23
CA VAL A 20 5.00 -3.69 0.87
C VAL A 20 6.25 -3.24 1.62
N LEU A 21 7.06 -2.38 1.02
CA LEU A 21 8.24 -1.81 1.68
C LEU A 21 7.83 -1.10 2.98
N PHE A 22 6.81 -0.25 2.96
CA PHE A 22 6.40 0.50 4.14
C PHE A 22 5.75 -0.39 5.19
N THR A 23 5.06 -1.45 4.78
CA THR A 23 4.54 -2.49 5.70
C THR A 23 5.67 -3.15 6.47
N VAL A 24 6.79 -3.45 5.80
CA VAL A 24 7.99 -4.08 6.41
C VAL A 24 8.78 -3.09 7.27
N LEU A 25 8.83 -1.82 6.86
CA LEU A 25 9.53 -0.77 7.61
C LEU A 25 8.75 -0.24 8.82
N MET A 26 7.42 -0.40 8.85
CA MET A 26 6.56 0.13 9.91
C MET A 26 6.98 -0.24 11.34
N PRO A 27 7.44 -1.47 11.66
CA PRO A 27 7.89 -1.80 13.02
C PRO A 27 9.08 -0.97 13.50
N LEU A 28 9.88 -0.40 12.58
CA LEU A 28 10.99 0.50 12.92
C LEU A 28 10.51 1.87 13.42
N ALA A 29 9.23 2.21 13.20
CA ALA A 29 8.63 3.45 13.70
C ALA A 29 8.38 3.45 15.22
N LEU A 30 8.58 2.32 15.91
CA LEU A 30 8.45 2.20 17.37
C LEU A 30 9.66 2.78 18.14
N GLY A 31 10.72 3.20 17.44
CA GLY A 31 11.91 3.80 18.06
C GLY A 31 11.63 5.16 18.70
N SER A 32 12.31 5.47 19.81
CA SER A 32 12.16 6.71 20.58
C SER A 32 13.20 7.79 20.22
N GLY A 33 14.06 7.54 19.23
CA GLY A 33 15.10 8.46 18.78
C GLY A 33 14.57 9.43 17.73
N TYR A 34 14.87 10.71 17.87
CA TYR A 34 14.73 11.74 16.82
C TYR A 34 16.10 12.35 16.46
N THR A 35 17.18 11.69 16.93
CA THR A 35 18.52 12.28 17.05
C THR A 35 19.51 11.79 15.99
N ASP A 36 19.23 10.67 15.30
CA ASP A 36 20.00 10.24 14.13
C ASP A 36 19.27 10.55 12.82
N ASN A 37 20.03 10.86 11.76
CA ASN A 37 19.49 11.30 10.46
C ASN A 37 18.45 10.35 9.85
N TRP A 38 18.54 9.05 10.14
CA TRP A 38 17.61 8.03 9.63
C TRP A 38 16.41 7.78 10.54
N ASP A 39 16.48 8.15 11.82
CA ASP A 39 15.37 7.94 12.75
C ASP A 39 14.15 8.78 12.38
N LEU A 40 14.36 10.02 11.93
CA LEU A 40 13.29 10.89 11.42
C LEU A 40 12.53 10.24 10.25
N PHE A 41 13.25 9.50 9.40
CA PHE A 41 12.64 8.82 8.26
C PHE A 41 11.72 7.68 8.74
N PHE A 42 12.19 6.83 9.65
CA PHE A 42 11.40 5.70 10.13
C PHE A 42 10.27 6.08 11.09
N THR A 43 10.51 7.05 11.99
CA THR A 43 9.54 7.46 13.03
C THR A 43 8.57 8.55 12.56
N GLY A 44 8.95 9.34 11.56
CA GLY A 44 8.13 10.44 11.02
C GLY A 44 7.63 10.18 9.60
N VAL A 45 8.55 10.00 8.65
CA VAL A 45 8.20 9.96 7.22
C VAL A 45 7.39 8.72 6.86
N VAL A 46 7.88 7.51 7.17
CA VAL A 46 7.19 6.25 6.87
C VAL A 46 5.74 6.23 7.40
N PRO A 47 5.48 6.54 8.69
CA PRO A 47 4.11 6.54 9.20
C PRO A 47 3.24 7.67 8.63
N ALA A 48 3.78 8.87 8.39
CA ALA A 48 3.01 9.96 7.80
C ALA A 48 2.61 9.69 6.34
N THR A 49 3.47 9.00 5.59
CA THR A 49 3.25 8.71 4.17
C THR A 49 2.48 7.42 3.91
N SER A 50 2.43 6.49 4.88
CA SER A 50 1.68 5.23 4.75
C SER A 50 0.17 5.42 4.48
N PRO A 51 -0.55 6.32 5.19
CA PRO A 51 -1.94 6.64 4.85
C PRO A 51 -2.11 7.23 3.44
N ILE A 52 -1.13 8.01 2.96
CA ILE A 52 -1.16 8.59 1.61
C ILE A 52 -1.08 7.46 0.57
N ILE A 53 -0.17 6.50 0.75
CA ILE A 53 -0.07 5.32 -0.12
C ILE A 53 -1.37 4.52 -0.11
N LEU A 54 -1.97 4.34 1.07
CA LEU A 54 -3.27 3.67 1.20
C LEU A 54 -4.37 4.39 0.39
N ILE A 55 -4.45 5.72 0.48
CA ILE A 55 -5.40 6.51 -0.31
C ILE A 55 -5.18 6.30 -1.81
N VAL A 56 -3.94 6.33 -2.28
CA VAL A 56 -3.61 6.11 -3.71
C VAL A 56 -4.01 4.70 -4.15
N ILE A 57 -3.80 3.68 -3.31
CA ILE A 57 -4.27 2.31 -3.56
C ILE A 57 -5.78 2.25 -3.71
N LEU A 58 -6.53 2.93 -2.84
CA LEU A 58 -7.99 2.96 -2.89
C LEU A 58 -8.51 3.69 -4.14
N LEU A 59 -7.87 4.80 -4.51
CA LEU A 59 -8.18 5.54 -5.73
C LEU A 59 -7.94 4.71 -6.99
N ASP A 60 -6.80 4.03 -7.10
CA ASP A 60 -6.53 3.16 -8.26
C ASP A 60 -7.47 1.94 -8.29
N MET A 61 -7.85 1.41 -7.12
CA MET A 61 -8.87 0.36 -7.03
C MET A 61 -10.23 0.85 -7.55
N MET A 62 -10.62 2.08 -7.23
CA MET A 62 -11.83 2.71 -7.76
C MET A 62 -11.77 2.85 -9.28
N MET A 63 -10.63 3.31 -9.82
CA MET A 63 -10.43 3.38 -11.28
C MET A 63 -10.51 2.01 -11.94
N CYS A 64 -9.94 0.97 -11.32
CA CYS A 64 -10.06 -0.40 -11.82
C CYS A 64 -11.52 -0.87 -11.85
N ARG A 65 -12.34 -0.47 -10.88
CA ARG A 65 -13.78 -0.78 -10.86
C ARG A 65 -14.56 -0.03 -11.92
N ILE A 66 -14.22 1.23 -12.17
CA ILE A 66 -14.83 2.03 -13.23
C ILE A 66 -14.50 1.41 -14.59
N TRP A 67 -13.23 1.14 -14.88
CA TRP A 67 -12.84 0.55 -16.17
C TRP A 67 -13.37 -0.86 -16.38
N LYS A 68 -13.70 -1.57 -15.30
CA LYS A 68 -14.29 -2.90 -15.39
C LYS A 68 -15.72 -2.87 -15.96
N SER A 69 -16.47 -1.77 -15.85
CA SER A 69 -17.86 -1.72 -16.36
C SER A 69 -17.94 -1.88 -17.87
N ASP A 70 -16.92 -1.39 -18.58
CA ASP A 70 -16.91 -1.31 -20.05
C ASP A 70 -15.89 -2.28 -20.68
N ALA A 71 -15.30 -3.17 -19.88
CA ALA A 71 -14.20 -4.04 -20.27
C ALA A 71 -14.66 -5.38 -20.87
N SER A 72 -13.87 -5.90 -21.81
CA SER A 72 -14.00 -7.29 -22.29
C SER A 72 -13.73 -8.31 -21.18
N ARG A 73 -14.22 -9.55 -21.32
CA ARG A 73 -14.08 -10.60 -20.29
C ARG A 73 -12.62 -10.84 -19.86
N GLU A 74 -11.67 -10.75 -20.78
CA GLU A 74 -10.24 -10.93 -20.50
C GLU A 74 -9.65 -9.75 -19.71
N GLN A 75 -10.04 -8.52 -20.05
CA GLN A 75 -9.65 -7.32 -19.31
C GLN A 75 -10.26 -7.31 -17.90
N VAL A 76 -11.51 -7.78 -17.75
CA VAL A 76 -12.17 -7.94 -16.44
C VAL A 76 -11.38 -8.87 -15.53
N ALA A 77 -10.84 -9.98 -16.05
CA ALA A 77 -10.01 -10.90 -15.26
C ALA A 77 -8.71 -10.22 -14.77
N GLN A 78 -8.08 -9.40 -15.61
CA GLN A 78 -6.88 -8.64 -15.24
C GLN A 78 -7.19 -7.56 -14.19
N LEU A 79 -8.28 -6.80 -14.35
CA LEU A 79 -8.70 -5.78 -13.39
C LEU A 79 -9.11 -6.39 -12.04
N ASN A 80 -9.80 -7.53 -12.04
CA ASN A 80 -10.13 -8.25 -10.81
C ASN A 80 -8.86 -8.73 -10.07
N PHE A 81 -7.84 -9.17 -10.82
CA PHE A 81 -6.57 -9.54 -10.23
C PHE A 81 -5.89 -8.33 -9.59
N ALA A 82 -5.81 -7.19 -10.30
CA ALA A 82 -5.26 -5.95 -9.74
C ALA A 82 -5.99 -5.54 -8.46
N ILE A 83 -7.33 -5.52 -8.46
CA ILE A 83 -8.15 -5.18 -7.28
C ILE A 83 -7.82 -6.10 -6.09
N ARG A 84 -7.70 -7.41 -6.31
CA ARG A 84 -7.32 -8.35 -5.24
C ARG A 84 -5.95 -8.04 -4.66
N VAL A 85 -4.97 -7.72 -5.51
CA VAL A 85 -3.62 -7.35 -5.05
C VAL A 85 -3.66 -6.03 -4.27
N HIS A 86 -4.39 -5.01 -4.75
CA HIS A 86 -4.59 -3.76 -4.00
C HIS A 86 -5.24 -3.99 -2.64
N LEU A 87 -6.25 -4.86 -2.55
CA LEU A 87 -6.89 -5.20 -1.29
C LEU A 87 -5.91 -5.89 -0.33
N ILE A 88 -5.17 -6.90 -0.78
CA ILE A 88 -4.20 -7.61 0.07
C ILE A 88 -3.14 -6.63 0.59
N VAL A 89 -2.52 -5.87 -0.31
CA VAL A 89 -1.44 -4.94 0.05
C VAL A 89 -1.94 -3.79 0.92
N GLY A 90 -3.13 -3.25 0.61
CA GLY A 90 -3.75 -2.19 1.42
C GLY A 90 -4.12 -2.65 2.82
N VAL A 91 -4.67 -3.88 2.96
CA VAL A 91 -4.98 -4.46 4.27
C VAL A 91 -3.71 -4.72 5.07
N LEU A 92 -2.66 -5.24 4.46
CA LEU A 92 -1.37 -5.46 5.14
C LEU A 92 -0.77 -4.16 5.66
N LEU A 93 -0.73 -3.12 4.82
CA LEU A 93 -0.24 -1.80 5.20
C LEU A 93 -1.08 -1.21 6.34
N THR A 94 -2.40 -1.32 6.26
CA THR A 94 -3.32 -0.81 7.30
C THR A 94 -3.15 -1.57 8.62
N ALA A 95 -3.06 -2.90 8.57
CA ALA A 95 -2.86 -3.73 9.76
C ALA A 95 -1.51 -3.42 10.43
N SER A 96 -0.45 -3.25 9.64
CA SER A 96 0.87 -2.89 10.14
C SER A 96 0.88 -1.50 10.77
N PHE A 97 0.24 -0.51 10.13
CA PHE A 97 0.05 0.82 10.69
C PHE A 97 -0.72 0.77 12.01
N LEU A 98 -1.86 0.08 12.05
CA LEU A 98 -2.67 -0.04 13.26
C LEU A 98 -1.92 -0.77 14.38
N ALA A 99 -1.11 -1.79 14.08
CA ALA A 99 -0.33 -2.48 15.10
C ALA A 99 0.64 -1.55 15.84
N VAL A 100 1.17 -0.53 15.16
CA VAL A 100 2.09 0.45 15.75
C VAL A 100 1.34 1.60 16.44
N PHE A 101 0.28 2.14 15.83
CA PHE A 101 -0.38 3.36 16.31
C PHE A 101 -1.59 3.13 17.22
N LEU A 102 -2.25 1.97 17.17
CA LEU A 102 -3.42 1.68 18.00
C LEU A 102 -3.10 1.77 19.51
N PRO A 103 -1.96 1.26 20.02
CA PRO A 103 -1.58 1.42 21.44
C PRO A 103 -1.33 2.88 21.84
N VAL A 104 -0.97 3.74 20.90
CA VAL A 104 -0.73 5.18 21.15
C VAL A 104 -2.05 5.96 21.14
N LEU A 105 -3.01 5.54 20.31
CA LEU A 105 -4.31 6.21 20.14
C LEU A 105 -5.36 5.80 21.18
N LEU A 106 -5.29 4.57 21.69
CA LEU A 106 -6.17 4.03 22.72
C LEU A 106 -5.34 3.74 23.98
N PRO A 107 -5.16 4.73 24.88
CA PRO A 107 -4.41 4.56 26.12
C PRO A 107 -5.11 3.64 27.13
#